data_AF-R7J985-F1
#
_entry.id   AF-R7J985-F1
#
_cell.length_a   1.000
_cell.length_b   1.000
_cell.length_c   1.000
_cell.angle_alpha   90.00
_cell.angle_beta   90.00
_cell.angle_gamma   90.00
#
_symmetry.space_group_name_H-M   'P 1'
#
loop_
_entity.id
_entity.type
_entity.pdbx_description
1 polymer ?
#
loop_
_entity_poly.entity_id
_entity_poly.type
_entity_poly.pdbx_seq_one_letter_code
_entity_poly.pdbx_strand_id
1 'polypeptide(L)'
;MGNSSMIVDNATNMPVSGAKVSIPKNNYTTYSDEQGAFNLNADIKNPTIMSVEKDGYRPFSLTIDQKIAAKPIIVGIEKSNVQDVIISSEMFHLGDDNFSPTSANSSEFKAKSIGPFYSKSFKIAANALSKKNYLVIGSIIGIDTLMARSMKQNSIVNSFASPPEVYFNGSKIAEIQLNGDGQRIRIPNNLLRPGQMNEITIRTGRNLKQTAYIDYDDIEFMNLSIQSE
;
A
#
# COMPACT_ATOMS: atom_id res chain seq x y z
N MET A 1 -25.06 21.27 -0.61
CA MET A 1 -24.57 19.91 -0.31
C MET A 1 -23.06 20.00 -0.29
N GLY A 2 -22.48 19.79 0.89
CA GLY A 2 -21.22 20.42 1.32
C GLY A 2 -19.97 19.89 0.64
N ASN A 3 -18.99 20.78 0.47
CA ASN A 3 -17.66 20.55 -0.10
C ASN A 3 -16.74 19.68 0.80
N SER A 4 -17.30 18.76 1.58
CA SER A 4 -16.56 17.95 2.55
C SER A 4 -16.37 16.53 2.03
N SER A 5 -15.18 15.98 2.23
CA SER A 5 -14.91 14.56 1.97
C SER A 5 -15.72 13.68 2.93
N MET A 6 -15.98 12.44 2.53
CA MET A 6 -16.83 11.51 3.29
C MET A 6 -16.25 10.10 3.33
N ILE A 7 -16.45 9.43 4.46
CA ILE A 7 -16.24 7.98 4.63
C ILE A 7 -17.61 7.29 4.67
N VAL A 8 -17.79 6.30 3.81
CA VAL A 8 -19.03 5.52 3.71
C VAL A 8 -18.74 4.03 3.77
N ASP A 9 -19.70 3.24 4.24
CA ASP A 9 -19.66 1.78 4.16
C ASP A 9 -19.95 1.38 2.70
N ASN A 10 -19.03 0.64 2.07
CA ASN A 10 -19.09 0.33 0.64
C ASN A 10 -20.33 -0.49 0.25
N ALA A 11 -20.88 -1.29 1.16
CA ALA A 11 -22.03 -2.14 0.87
C ALA A 11 -23.37 -1.39 0.99
N THR A 12 -23.46 -0.47 1.95
CA THR A 12 -24.72 0.21 2.30
C THR A 12 -24.77 1.67 1.85
N ASN A 13 -23.62 2.25 1.46
CA ASN A 13 -23.42 3.67 1.23
C ASN A 13 -23.79 4.56 2.44
N MET A 14 -23.93 3.97 3.63
CA MET A 14 -24.21 4.73 4.85
C MET A 14 -22.93 5.40 5.37
N PRO A 15 -23.04 6.59 5.97
CA PRO A 15 -21.89 7.26 6.56
C PRO A 15 -21.24 6.45 7.68
N VAL A 16 -19.89 6.47 7.73
CA VAL A 16 -19.13 5.82 8.80
C VAL A 16 -18.53 6.88 9.70
N SER A 17 -19.01 6.91 10.94
CA SER A 17 -18.55 7.85 11.96
C SER A 17 -17.30 7.37 12.72
N GLY A 18 -16.45 8.32 13.10
CA GLY A 18 -15.26 8.09 13.91
C GLY A 18 -14.24 7.20 13.21
N ALA A 19 -14.20 7.20 11.88
CA ALA A 19 -13.12 6.59 11.12
C ALA A 19 -11.90 7.50 11.20
N LYS A 20 -10.74 6.94 11.54
CA LYS A 20 -9.46 7.67 11.54
C LYS A 20 -8.99 7.80 10.10
N VAL A 21 -8.78 9.03 9.65
CA VAL A 21 -8.18 9.34 8.35
C VAL A 21 -6.80 9.91 8.59
N SER A 22 -5.76 9.33 7.99
CA SER A 22 -4.39 9.78 8.22
C SER A 22 -3.57 9.86 6.94
N ILE A 23 -2.58 10.74 6.93
CA ILE A 23 -1.53 10.79 5.90
C ILE A 23 -0.21 10.68 6.67
N PRO A 24 0.32 9.46 6.87
CA PRO A 24 1.44 9.22 7.78
C PRO A 24 2.67 10.05 7.44
N LYS A 25 2.99 10.18 6.14
CA LYS A 25 4.12 10.98 5.62
C LYS A 25 4.04 12.47 6.00
N ASN A 26 2.83 12.98 6.20
CA ASN A 26 2.59 14.36 6.58
C ASN A 26 2.37 14.54 8.09
N ASN A 27 2.47 13.46 8.88
CA ASN A 27 2.08 13.42 10.30
C ASN A 27 0.68 14.01 10.52
N TYR A 28 -0.22 13.79 9.56
CA TYR A 28 -1.57 14.33 9.58
C TYR A 28 -2.56 13.25 10.01
N THR A 29 -3.51 13.61 10.88
CA THR A 29 -4.62 12.75 11.27
C THR A 29 -5.85 13.61 11.52
N THR A 30 -7.00 13.11 11.07
CA THR A 30 -8.34 13.63 11.33
C THR A 30 -9.31 12.47 11.51
N TYR A 31 -10.56 12.77 11.84
CA TYR A 31 -11.59 11.77 12.05
C TYR A 31 -12.88 12.16 11.34
N SER A 32 -13.63 11.18 10.86
CA SER A 32 -14.97 11.42 10.33
C SER A 32 -15.98 11.73 11.44
N ASP A 33 -16.87 12.67 11.19
CA ASP A 33 -17.94 13.07 12.11
C ASP A 33 -19.13 12.08 12.10
N GLU A 34 -20.22 12.43 12.77
CA GLU A 34 -21.44 11.60 12.84
C GLU A 34 -22.09 11.35 11.47
N GLN A 35 -21.87 12.26 10.51
CA GLN A 35 -22.36 12.16 9.14
C GLN A 35 -21.28 11.59 8.20
N GLY A 36 -20.22 11.00 8.76
CA GLY A 36 -19.09 10.42 8.04
C GLY A 36 -18.23 11.44 7.31
N ALA A 37 -18.47 12.74 7.49
CA ALA A 37 -17.73 13.79 6.81
C ALA A 37 -16.39 14.08 7.50
N PHE A 38 -15.39 14.47 6.72
CA PHE A 38 -14.09 14.88 7.23
C PHE A 38 -13.49 15.97 6.35
N ASN A 39 -12.58 16.76 6.92
CA ASN A 39 -11.81 17.77 6.21
C ASN A 39 -10.37 17.31 6.04
N LEU A 40 -9.84 17.39 4.82
CA LEU A 40 -8.46 17.02 4.51
C LEU A 40 -7.59 18.29 4.42
N ASN A 41 -7.15 18.78 5.58
CA ASN A 41 -6.38 20.03 5.69
C ASN A 41 -4.86 19.76 5.78
N ALA A 42 -4.36 18.82 4.97
CA ALA A 42 -2.94 18.51 4.89
C ALA A 42 -2.28 19.21 3.70
N ASP A 43 -1.06 19.72 3.87
CA ASP A 43 -0.25 20.27 2.78
C ASP A 43 0.31 19.12 1.92
N ILE A 44 -0.45 18.72 0.90
CA ILE A 44 -0.09 17.63 -0.03
C ILE A 44 0.49 18.26 -1.29
N LYS A 45 1.80 18.17 -1.44
CA LYS A 45 2.52 18.70 -2.60
C LYS A 45 2.80 17.64 -3.65
N ASN A 46 3.08 16.41 -3.24
CA ASN A 46 3.37 15.30 -4.15
C ASN A 46 2.59 14.05 -3.72
N PRO A 47 2.55 13.00 -4.57
CA PRO A 47 1.82 11.78 -4.27
C PRO A 47 2.21 11.17 -2.92
N THR A 48 1.20 10.82 -2.15
CA THR A 48 1.33 10.22 -0.81
C THR A 48 0.19 9.24 -0.58
N ILE A 49 0.29 8.42 0.46
CA ILE A 49 -0.74 7.45 0.83
C ILE A 49 -1.59 8.04 1.96
N MET A 50 -2.89 8.15 1.71
CA MET A 50 -3.90 8.38 2.74
C MET A 50 -4.42 7.02 3.22
N SER A 51 -4.58 6.86 4.53
CA SER A 51 -5.19 5.69 5.15
C SER A 51 -6.51 6.02 5.84
N VAL A 52 -7.40 5.03 5.88
CA VAL A 52 -8.64 5.04 6.64
C VAL A 52 -8.70 3.78 7.50
N GLU A 53 -8.86 3.97 8.81
CA GLU A 53 -8.94 2.90 9.80
C GLU A 53 -10.21 3.07 10.65
N LYS A 54 -10.97 1.99 10.82
CA LYS A 54 -12.15 1.94 11.68
C LYS A 54 -12.36 0.54 12.21
N ASP A 55 -12.66 0.42 13.50
CA ASP A 55 -13.00 -0.87 14.11
C ASP A 55 -14.15 -1.56 13.38
N GLY A 56 -13.95 -2.83 13.05
CA GLY A 56 -14.91 -3.63 12.26
C GLY A 56 -14.78 -3.46 10.74
N TYR A 57 -13.86 -2.63 10.25
CA TYR A 57 -13.57 -2.45 8.83
C TYR A 57 -12.15 -2.86 8.46
N ARG A 58 -11.98 -3.26 7.20
CA ARG A 58 -10.67 -3.53 6.60
C ARG A 58 -9.88 -2.21 6.56
N PRO A 59 -8.59 -2.21 6.95
CA PRO A 59 -7.72 -1.08 6.69
C PRO A 59 -7.75 -0.73 5.20
N PHE A 60 -8.00 0.54 4.90
CA PHE A 60 -8.10 1.04 3.54
C PHE A 60 -7.02 2.11 3.32
N SER A 61 -6.44 2.13 2.12
CA SER A 61 -5.54 3.21 1.72
C SER A 61 -5.78 3.60 0.27
N LEU A 62 -5.44 4.84 -0.03
CA LEU A 62 -5.57 5.45 -1.34
C LEU A 62 -4.38 6.36 -1.60
N THR A 63 -3.82 6.27 -2.80
CA THR A 63 -2.81 7.21 -3.25
C THR A 63 -3.49 8.52 -3.63
N ILE A 64 -3.05 9.62 -3.01
CA ILE A 64 -3.58 10.97 -3.26
C ILE A 64 -2.46 11.93 -3.65
N ASP A 65 -2.78 12.90 -4.50
CA ASP A 65 -1.91 14.02 -4.85
C ASP A 65 -2.64 15.35 -4.60
N GLN A 66 -1.99 16.47 -4.92
CA GLN A 66 -2.57 17.80 -4.78
C GLN A 66 -3.91 17.96 -5.52
N LYS A 67 -4.07 17.34 -6.70
CA LYS A 67 -5.28 17.48 -7.53
C LYS A 67 -6.45 16.70 -6.95
N ILE A 68 -6.19 15.50 -6.44
CA ILE A 68 -7.19 14.67 -5.77
C ILE A 68 -7.60 15.31 -4.45
N ALA A 69 -6.63 15.76 -3.65
CA ALA A 69 -6.88 16.36 -2.34
C ALA A 69 -7.60 17.72 -2.40
N ALA A 70 -7.51 18.44 -3.53
CA ALA A 70 -8.19 19.72 -3.74
C ALA A 70 -9.71 19.57 -3.97
N LYS A 71 -10.24 18.35 -4.06
CA LYS A 71 -11.67 18.08 -4.27
C LYS A 71 -12.22 17.22 -3.13
N PRO A 72 -13.53 17.30 -2.83
CA PRO A 72 -14.15 16.36 -1.90
C PRO A 72 -13.95 14.91 -2.38
N ILE A 73 -13.53 14.04 -1.47
CA ILE A 73 -13.26 12.62 -1.74
C ILE A 73 -14.32 11.79 -1.01
N ILE A 74 -14.97 10.87 -1.71
CA ILE A 74 -15.82 9.86 -1.09
C ILE A 74 -15.03 8.55 -1.04
N VAL A 75 -14.79 8.04 0.16
CA VAL A 75 -14.06 6.80 0.39
C VAL A 75 -15.03 5.74 0.91
N GLY A 76 -15.25 4.70 0.11
CA GLY A 76 -15.98 3.51 0.51
C GLY A 76 -15.05 2.52 1.20
N ILE A 77 -15.32 2.19 2.46
CA ILE A 77 -14.59 1.16 3.22
C ILE A 77 -15.44 -0.08 3.44
N GLU A 78 -14.78 -1.24 3.50
CA GLU A 78 -15.45 -2.53 3.61
C GLU A 78 -15.32 -3.11 5.01
N LYS A 79 -16.37 -3.78 5.49
CA LYS A 79 -16.32 -4.51 6.77
C LYS A 79 -15.29 -5.63 6.71
N SER A 80 -14.59 -5.86 7.82
CA SER A 80 -13.65 -6.96 7.96
C SER A 80 -14.35 -8.32 7.84
N ASN A 81 -13.76 -9.24 7.09
CA ASN A 81 -14.19 -10.64 7.09
C ASN A 81 -13.40 -11.39 8.17
N VAL A 82 -14.07 -12.29 8.90
CA VAL A 82 -13.44 -13.14 9.94
C VAL A 82 -12.31 -14.04 9.40
N GLN A 83 -12.23 -14.20 8.09
CA GLN A 83 -11.22 -15.00 7.40
C GLN A 83 -10.05 -14.17 6.89
N ASP A 84 -10.16 -12.84 6.89
CA ASP A 84 -9.07 -11.98 6.50
C ASP A 84 -7.99 -11.98 7.59
N VAL A 85 -6.74 -11.95 7.17
CA VAL A 85 -5.60 -11.79 8.07
C VAL A 85 -4.97 -10.42 7.79
N ILE A 86 -5.13 -9.48 8.71
CA ILE A 86 -4.42 -8.20 8.63
C ILE A 86 -2.97 -8.44 9.06
N ILE A 87 -2.03 -8.25 8.12
CA ILE A 87 -0.60 -8.42 8.37
C ILE A 87 -0.01 -7.14 8.98
N SER A 88 -0.38 -5.99 8.41
CA SER A 88 -0.03 -4.67 8.93
C SER A 88 -0.96 -3.60 8.35
N SER A 89 -1.30 -2.59 9.16
CA SER A 89 -1.90 -1.33 8.70
C SER A 89 -0.90 -0.18 8.62
N GLU A 90 0.36 -0.40 8.97
CA GLU A 90 1.40 0.63 8.99
C GLU A 90 1.93 0.95 7.59
N MET A 91 2.49 2.16 7.44
CA MET A 91 3.26 2.56 6.26
C MET A 91 4.71 2.08 6.43
N PHE A 92 5.24 1.42 5.41
CA PHE A 92 6.64 1.00 5.35
C PHE A 92 7.35 1.70 4.21
N HIS A 93 8.61 2.05 4.44
CA HIS A 93 9.54 2.53 3.43
C HIS A 93 10.65 1.48 3.26
N LEU A 94 10.77 0.89 2.06
CA LEU A 94 11.88 -0.02 1.70
C LEU A 94 12.81 0.68 0.73
N GLY A 95 14.09 0.34 0.78
CA GLY A 95 15.13 0.95 -0.06
C GLY A 95 16.42 1.13 0.71
N ASP A 96 17.23 2.08 0.29
CA ASP A 96 18.49 2.47 0.95
C ASP A 96 18.58 3.99 1.20
N ASP A 97 17.45 4.71 1.07
CA ASP A 97 17.34 6.17 1.16
C ASP A 97 18.22 6.90 0.10
N ASN A 98 18.66 6.21 -0.96
CA ASN A 98 19.48 6.76 -2.05
C ASN A 98 18.67 6.90 -3.36
N PHE A 99 17.81 7.91 -3.39
CA PHE A 99 16.96 8.18 -4.54
C PHE A 99 17.55 9.22 -5.51
N SER A 100 17.27 9.03 -6.80
CA SER A 100 17.50 10.08 -7.82
C SER A 100 16.48 11.21 -7.66
N PRO A 101 16.82 12.50 -7.87
CA PRO A 101 15.84 13.60 -7.87
C PRO A 101 14.70 13.46 -8.90
N THR A 102 14.82 12.49 -9.82
CA THR A 102 13.82 12.19 -10.86
C THR A 102 12.98 10.94 -10.56
N SER A 103 13.27 10.26 -9.45
CA SER A 103 12.52 9.11 -8.95
C SER A 103 11.16 9.52 -8.40
N ALA A 104 10.17 8.64 -8.53
CA ALA A 104 8.83 8.89 -8.01
C ALA A 104 8.87 9.17 -6.51
N ASN A 105 8.41 10.36 -6.09
CA ASN A 105 8.36 10.81 -4.68
C ASN A 105 9.71 10.96 -3.96
N SER A 106 10.81 10.96 -4.72
CA SER A 106 12.20 11.09 -4.24
C SER A 106 12.45 12.23 -3.25
N SER A 107 11.87 13.41 -3.45
CA SER A 107 12.07 14.56 -2.55
C SER A 107 11.46 14.43 -1.15
N GLU A 108 10.73 13.35 -0.84
CA GLU A 108 9.76 13.37 0.27
C GLU A 108 9.72 12.14 1.17
N PHE A 109 10.53 11.12 0.94
CA PHE A 109 10.66 10.01 1.89
C PHE A 109 11.15 10.56 3.26
N LYS A 110 10.21 10.80 4.19
CA LYS A 110 10.49 11.36 5.51
C LYS A 110 10.73 10.28 6.57
N ALA A 111 10.21 9.07 6.32
CA ALA A 111 10.48 7.91 7.15
C ALA A 111 11.78 7.26 6.66
N LYS A 112 12.69 6.90 7.57
CA LYS A 112 13.90 6.16 7.20
C LYS A 112 13.52 4.80 6.61
N SER A 113 14.21 4.37 5.57
CA SER A 113 14.08 3.02 5.04
C SER A 113 14.33 1.99 6.15
N ILE A 114 13.54 0.91 6.14
CA ILE A 114 13.76 -0.26 7.01
C ILE A 114 14.71 -1.29 6.38
N GLY A 115 15.33 -0.93 5.25
CA GLY A 115 16.21 -1.76 4.44
C GLY A 115 15.54 -2.29 3.17
N PRO A 116 16.19 -3.21 2.44
CA PRO A 116 15.76 -3.62 1.11
C PRO A 116 14.60 -4.63 1.09
N PHE A 117 14.17 -5.11 2.26
CA PHE A 117 13.06 -6.06 2.35
C PHE A 117 12.25 -5.91 3.64
N TYR A 118 10.97 -6.21 3.52
CA TYR A 118 10.04 -6.42 4.62
C TYR A 118 9.70 -7.91 4.71
N SER A 119 9.78 -8.50 5.90
CA SER A 119 9.30 -9.86 6.16
C SER A 119 8.36 -9.88 7.36
N LYS A 120 7.26 -10.62 7.25
CA LYS A 120 6.34 -10.82 8.37
C LYS A 120 5.77 -12.22 8.36
N SER A 121 5.83 -12.87 9.52
CA SER A 121 5.22 -14.17 9.73
C SER A 121 3.82 -14.03 10.32
N PHE A 122 2.88 -14.87 9.88
CA PHE A 122 1.50 -14.88 10.34
C PHE A 122 0.89 -16.28 10.27
N LYS A 123 -0.24 -16.49 10.94
CA LYS A 123 -1.01 -17.74 10.83
C LYS A 123 -2.19 -17.55 9.89
N ILE A 124 -2.49 -18.61 9.12
CA ILE A 124 -3.68 -18.67 8.28
C ILE A 124 -4.60 -19.81 8.75
N ALA A 125 -5.91 -19.61 8.61
CA ALA A 125 -6.92 -20.57 9.03
C ALA A 125 -6.81 -21.90 8.25
N ALA A 126 -7.19 -23.01 8.90
CA ALA A 126 -7.12 -24.34 8.30
C ALA A 126 -7.94 -24.49 7.01
N ASN A 127 -9.07 -23.79 6.92
CA ASN A 127 -9.95 -23.79 5.75
C ASN A 127 -9.45 -22.90 4.58
N ALA A 128 -8.27 -22.28 4.68
CA ALA A 128 -7.72 -21.48 3.60
C ALA A 128 -7.45 -22.30 2.33
N LEU A 129 -7.15 -23.60 2.44
CA LEU A 129 -6.87 -24.46 1.28
C LEU A 129 -8.06 -24.66 0.34
N SER A 130 -9.29 -24.51 0.84
CA SER A 130 -10.50 -24.63 0.01
C SER A 130 -10.89 -23.33 -0.70
N LYS A 131 -10.09 -22.28 -0.54
CA LYS A 131 -10.37 -20.93 -1.05
C LYS A 131 -9.28 -20.43 -1.98
N LYS A 132 -9.58 -19.34 -2.68
CA LYS A 132 -8.57 -18.53 -3.35
C LYS A 132 -8.05 -17.51 -2.35
N ASN A 133 -6.74 -17.51 -2.16
CA ASN A 133 -6.08 -16.61 -1.21
C ASN A 133 -5.31 -15.56 -1.99
N TYR A 134 -5.42 -14.31 -1.56
CA TYR A 134 -4.72 -13.19 -2.15
C TYR A 134 -3.94 -12.43 -1.08
N LEU A 135 -2.69 -12.10 -1.38
CA LEU A 135 -2.03 -10.99 -0.73
C LEU A 135 -2.60 -9.70 -1.32
N VAL A 136 -3.08 -8.82 -0.46
CA VAL A 136 -3.56 -7.50 -0.84
C VAL A 136 -2.65 -6.45 -0.23
N ILE A 137 -2.12 -5.56 -1.08
CA ILE A 137 -1.40 -4.35 -0.69
C ILE A 137 -2.34 -3.18 -0.94
N GLY A 138 -2.73 -2.47 0.10
CA GLY A 138 -3.72 -1.40 0.00
C GLY A 138 -3.24 -0.26 -0.90
N SER A 139 -1.99 0.18 -0.75
CA SER A 139 -1.37 1.17 -1.63
C SER A 139 0.13 0.93 -1.71
N ILE A 140 0.72 1.11 -2.89
CA ILE A 140 2.16 1.11 -3.12
C ILE A 140 2.56 2.21 -4.10
N ILE A 141 3.57 3.00 -3.73
CA ILE A 141 4.13 4.11 -4.51
C ILE A 141 5.66 4.08 -4.51
N GLY A 142 6.30 4.84 -5.39
CA GLY A 142 7.77 4.88 -5.54
C GLY A 142 8.33 3.88 -6.56
N ILE A 143 7.49 3.16 -7.30
CA ILE A 143 7.93 2.14 -8.24
C ILE A 143 8.51 2.77 -9.50
N ASP A 144 9.80 2.51 -9.75
CA ASP A 144 10.59 3.11 -10.82
C ASP A 144 10.99 2.13 -11.94
N THR A 145 10.09 1.20 -12.26
CA THR A 145 10.27 0.27 -13.38
C THR A 145 10.11 0.95 -14.74
N LEU A 146 10.60 0.27 -15.79
CA LEU A 146 10.35 0.64 -17.17
C LEU A 146 8.84 0.71 -17.50
N MET A 147 8.06 -0.20 -16.91
CA MET A 147 6.61 -0.25 -17.10
C MET A 147 5.93 0.97 -16.46
N ALA A 148 6.30 1.34 -15.24
CA ALA A 148 5.80 2.54 -14.55
C ALA A 148 6.11 3.82 -15.33
N ARG A 149 7.31 3.93 -15.93
CA ARG A 149 7.62 5.03 -16.86
C ARG A 149 6.72 5.03 -18.08
N SER A 150 6.54 3.88 -18.71
CA SER A 150 5.71 3.78 -19.94
C SER A 150 4.26 4.22 -19.70
N MET A 151 3.77 4.04 -18.47
CA MET A 151 2.46 4.50 -17.99
C MET A 151 2.48 5.92 -17.42
N LYS A 152 3.60 6.65 -17.55
CA LYS A 152 3.82 8.02 -17.06
C LYS A 152 3.62 8.18 -15.55
N GLN A 153 3.86 7.13 -14.77
CA GLN A 153 3.82 7.18 -13.30
C GLN A 153 5.11 7.73 -12.68
N ASN A 154 6.22 7.72 -13.43
CA ASN A 154 7.48 8.35 -13.04
C ASN A 154 8.07 9.13 -14.24
N SER A 155 9.07 9.97 -13.94
CA SER A 155 9.74 10.83 -14.92
C SER A 155 11.19 10.43 -15.20
N ILE A 156 11.59 9.23 -14.77
CA ILE A 156 12.96 8.73 -14.96
C ILE A 156 13.24 8.56 -16.45
N VAL A 157 14.30 9.19 -16.95
CA VAL A 157 14.67 9.09 -18.36
C VAL A 157 15.58 7.90 -18.63
N ASN A 158 16.57 7.67 -17.75
CA ASN A 158 17.73 6.82 -18.05
C ASN A 158 18.05 5.70 -17.05
N SER A 159 17.42 5.63 -15.86
CA SER A 159 17.79 4.71 -14.76
C SER A 159 16.60 3.95 -14.17
N PHE A 160 16.14 2.89 -14.84
CA PHE A 160 15.05 2.04 -14.34
C PHE A 160 15.52 1.10 -13.24
N ALA A 161 14.64 0.86 -12.27
CA ALA A 161 14.79 -0.21 -11.31
C ALA A 161 14.18 -1.53 -11.81
N SER A 162 14.69 -2.65 -11.30
CA SER A 162 13.95 -3.92 -11.35
C SER A 162 12.66 -3.80 -10.54
N PRO A 163 11.60 -4.54 -10.87
CA PRO A 163 10.37 -4.49 -10.07
C PRO A 163 10.61 -5.01 -8.64
N PRO A 164 9.91 -4.47 -7.64
CA PRO A 164 9.76 -5.12 -6.35
C PRO A 164 9.24 -6.55 -6.49
N GLU A 165 9.78 -7.46 -5.68
CA GLU A 165 9.48 -8.88 -5.73
C GLU A 165 8.71 -9.31 -4.49
N VAL A 166 7.69 -10.14 -4.69
CA VAL A 166 6.87 -10.67 -3.59
C VAL A 166 7.09 -12.16 -3.47
N TYR A 167 7.44 -12.60 -2.26
CA TYR A 167 7.70 -13.98 -1.91
C TYR A 167 6.73 -14.45 -0.83
N PHE A 168 6.29 -15.69 -0.95
CA PHE A 168 5.47 -16.38 0.03
C PHE A 168 6.14 -17.69 0.42
N ASN A 169 6.42 -17.87 1.72
CA ASN A 169 7.14 -19.04 2.24
C ASN A 169 8.43 -19.36 1.45
N GLY A 170 9.17 -18.32 1.10
CA GLY A 170 10.44 -18.40 0.34
C GLY A 170 10.30 -18.57 -1.18
N SER A 171 9.10 -18.76 -1.71
CA SER A 171 8.86 -18.87 -3.16
C SER A 171 8.39 -17.53 -3.74
N LYS A 172 9.00 -17.07 -4.84
CA LYS A 172 8.55 -15.85 -5.54
C LYS A 172 7.16 -16.10 -6.14
N ILE A 173 6.21 -15.23 -5.86
CA ILE A 173 4.83 -15.33 -6.35
C ILE A 173 4.42 -14.17 -7.27
N ALA A 174 5.11 -13.03 -7.22
CA ALA A 174 4.84 -11.90 -8.10
C ALA A 174 6.00 -10.90 -8.20
N GLU A 175 5.86 -10.01 -9.18
CA GLU A 175 6.58 -8.76 -9.33
C GLU A 175 5.57 -7.62 -9.37
N ILE A 176 5.87 -6.49 -8.73
CA ILE A 176 5.02 -5.31 -8.76
C ILE A 176 5.59 -4.32 -9.77
N GLN A 177 4.91 -4.16 -10.89
CA GLN A 177 5.43 -3.37 -12.01
C GLN A 177 4.99 -1.90 -11.97
N LEU A 178 3.91 -1.59 -11.27
CA LEU A 178 3.24 -0.29 -11.31
C LEU A 178 2.85 0.16 -9.91
N ASN A 179 2.94 1.48 -9.70
CA ASN A 179 2.33 2.14 -8.56
C ASN A 179 0.81 1.93 -8.60
N GLY A 180 0.17 1.86 -7.44
CA GLY A 180 -1.29 1.86 -7.38
C GLY A 180 -1.86 1.34 -6.07
N ASP A 181 -3.18 1.37 -6.02
CA ASP A 181 -3.98 0.96 -4.88
C ASP A 181 -4.63 -0.41 -5.11
N GLY A 182 -4.88 -1.14 -4.03
CA GLY A 182 -5.57 -2.42 -4.04
C GLY A 182 -4.86 -3.49 -4.88
N GLN A 183 -3.53 -3.54 -4.88
CA GLN A 183 -2.78 -4.56 -5.60
C GLN A 183 -3.09 -5.94 -5.04
N ARG A 184 -3.56 -6.86 -5.90
CA ARG A 184 -3.97 -8.22 -5.52
C ARG A 184 -3.07 -9.25 -6.17
N ILE A 185 -2.37 -10.03 -5.35
CA ILE A 185 -1.46 -11.08 -5.79
C ILE A 185 -2.01 -12.42 -5.31
N ARG A 186 -2.32 -13.30 -6.26
CA ARG A 186 -2.81 -14.65 -5.95
C ARG A 186 -1.71 -15.46 -5.27
N ILE A 187 -2.04 -16.06 -4.13
CA ILE A 187 -1.17 -17.00 -3.42
C ILE A 187 -1.50 -18.41 -3.91
N PRO A 188 -0.53 -19.13 -4.48
CA PRO A 188 -0.71 -20.54 -4.83
C PRO A 188 -1.02 -21.38 -3.58
N ASN A 189 -2.12 -22.14 -3.60
CA ASN A 189 -2.55 -22.91 -2.44
C ASN A 189 -1.53 -23.96 -1.99
N ASN A 190 -0.70 -24.48 -2.91
CA ASN A 190 0.38 -25.42 -2.58
C ASN A 190 1.52 -24.78 -1.76
N LEU A 191 1.58 -23.46 -1.67
CA LEU A 191 2.55 -22.76 -0.82
C LEU A 191 1.99 -22.45 0.58
N LEU A 192 0.67 -22.54 0.79
CA LEU A 192 0.05 -22.29 2.09
C LEU A 192 0.43 -23.39 3.08
N ARG A 193 0.68 -22.98 4.33
CA ARG A 193 0.91 -23.86 5.48
C ARG A 193 -0.19 -23.61 6.53
N PRO A 194 -1.39 -24.17 6.37
CA PRO A 194 -2.51 -23.88 7.28
C PRO A 194 -2.24 -24.36 8.69
N GLY A 195 -2.67 -23.58 9.69
CA GLY A 195 -2.39 -23.88 11.11
C GLY A 195 -0.92 -23.70 11.52
N GLN A 196 -0.02 -23.44 10.57
CA GLN A 196 1.39 -23.15 10.79
C GLN A 196 1.70 -21.68 10.51
N MET A 197 2.92 -21.26 10.85
CA MET A 197 3.42 -19.95 10.46
C MET A 197 3.71 -19.95 8.96
N ASN A 198 3.11 -18.97 8.29
CA ASN A 198 3.44 -18.57 6.93
C ASN A 198 4.27 -17.29 7.02
N GLU A 199 4.99 -16.97 5.95
CA GLU A 199 5.78 -15.75 5.83
C GLU A 199 5.51 -15.09 4.49
N ILE A 200 5.32 -13.77 4.53
CA ILE A 200 5.39 -12.92 3.36
C ILE A 200 6.70 -12.13 3.41
N THR A 201 7.36 -12.01 2.26
CA THR A 201 8.48 -11.11 2.07
C THR A 201 8.25 -10.23 0.85
N ILE A 202 8.41 -8.92 1.01
CA ILE A 202 8.43 -7.96 -0.09
C ILE A 202 9.86 -7.42 -0.17
N ARG A 203 10.48 -7.51 -1.34
CA ARG A 203 11.81 -6.99 -1.61
C ARG A 203 11.69 -5.82 -2.57
N THR A 204 12.40 -4.74 -2.30
CA THR A 204 12.43 -3.61 -3.23
C THR A 204 13.24 -3.94 -4.50
N GLY A 205 13.06 -3.11 -5.51
CA GLY A 205 13.83 -3.16 -6.74
C GLY A 205 15.29 -2.77 -6.53
N ARG A 206 16.09 -2.88 -7.59
CA ARG A 206 17.43 -2.28 -7.66
C ARG A 206 17.62 -1.54 -8.96
N ASN A 207 18.37 -0.44 -8.92
CA ASN A 207 18.75 0.31 -10.09
C ASN A 207 19.54 -0.59 -11.06
N LEU A 208 19.05 -0.71 -12.29
CA LEU A 208 19.64 -1.60 -13.30
C LEU A 208 20.82 -0.97 -14.06
N LYS A 209 21.09 0.31 -13.84
CA LYS A 209 22.16 1.05 -14.52
C LYS A 209 23.35 1.33 -13.61
N GLN A 210 23.18 1.26 -12.29
CA GLN A 210 24.27 1.31 -11.34
C GLN A 210 24.96 -0.05 -11.27
N THR A 211 26.25 -0.10 -11.59
CA THR A 211 27.04 -1.35 -11.57
C THR A 211 28.17 -1.33 -10.54
N ALA A 212 28.47 -0.18 -9.93
CA ALA A 212 29.55 -0.05 -8.96
C ALA A 212 29.17 -0.55 -7.56
N TYR A 213 27.89 -0.49 -7.21
CA TYR A 213 27.30 -1.02 -5.97
C TYR A 213 25.83 -1.36 -6.19
N ILE A 214 25.20 -2.02 -5.21
CA ILE A 214 23.75 -2.26 -5.25
C ILE A 214 23.06 -1.01 -4.73
N ASP A 215 22.25 -0.41 -5.59
CA ASP A 215 21.43 0.78 -5.34
C ASP A 215 19.98 0.32 -5.34
N TYR A 216 19.36 0.30 -4.17
CA TYR A 216 18.00 -0.20 -3.98
C TYR A 216 16.98 0.90 -4.32
N ASP A 217 15.89 0.50 -4.94
CA ASP A 217 14.80 1.44 -5.23
C ASP A 217 14.05 1.79 -3.94
N ASP A 218 13.63 3.03 -3.78
CA ASP A 218 12.88 3.49 -2.60
C ASP A 218 11.37 3.40 -2.87
N ILE A 219 10.67 2.54 -2.12
CA ILE A 219 9.22 2.32 -2.26
C ILE A 219 8.50 2.50 -0.92
N GLU A 220 7.30 3.08 -0.97
CA GLU A 220 6.38 3.19 0.16
C GLU A 220 5.16 2.31 -0.07
N PHE A 221 4.77 1.51 0.93
CA PHE A 221 3.52 0.74 0.86
C PHE A 221 2.80 0.67 2.21
N MET A 222 1.49 0.41 2.17
CA MET A 222 0.63 0.36 3.36
C MET A 222 -0.49 -0.67 3.21
N ASN A 223 -1.06 -1.08 4.36
CA ASN A 223 -2.24 -1.95 4.47
C ASN A 223 -2.06 -3.31 3.78
N LEU A 224 -1.24 -4.16 4.41
CA LEU A 224 -0.96 -5.51 3.97
C LEU A 224 -1.94 -6.49 4.61
N SER A 225 -2.62 -7.30 3.81
CA SER A 225 -3.55 -8.32 4.31
C SER A 225 -3.59 -9.57 3.42
N ILE A 226 -4.07 -10.68 4.01
CA ILE A 226 -4.50 -11.87 3.27
C ILE A 226 -6.02 -11.87 3.21
N GLN A 227 -6.58 -11.97 2.01
CA GLN A 227 -8.02 -12.10 1.78
C GLN A 227 -8.34 -13.46 1.17
N SER A 228 -9.34 -14.14 1.72
CA SER A 228 -9.78 -15.48 1.29
C SER A 228 -11.16 -15.41 0.65
N GLU A 229 -11.30 -15.95 -0.57
CA GLU A 229 -12.53 -15.94 -1.39
C GLU A 229 -12.93 -17.32 -1.89
#